data_AF-A0A367IXY2-F1
#
_entry.id   AF-A0A367IXY2-F1
#
_cell.length_a   1.000
_cell.length_b   1.000
_cell.length_c   1.000
_cell.angle_alpha   90.00
_cell.angle_beta   90.00
_cell.angle_gamma   90.00
#
_symmetry.space_group_name_H-M   'P 1'
#
loop_
_entity.id
_entity.type
_entity.pdbx_description
1 polymer ?
#
loop_
_entity_poly.entity_id
_entity_poly.type
_entity_poly.pdbx_seq_one_letter_code
_entity_poly.pdbx_strand_id
1 'polypeptide(L)'
;MSTEELQTLVLNTLDQQTTIQDSKDLSFNGSPVDQLVLLGALSSLKSKNMVDFAPIERIVWSLTEEGQQLAKEGSHEARVFEAIPPGEEGLPIAELQAKFGPAAKAGQGKAFKNKWITKKGNNLVRAVDSIVDQTQKELQEIQSTGTLGNDKALAELKKRTLIDKQKLTTYSVSKGPEFSLEIKKEATDITVEMLQSGEWKNATFKKYNFDAAGVPPAGGHLHPLMKVRQEFREIFFEMGFQEMPTNCFAESSFWNFDALFQPQQHPARDAHDTFFLK
;
A
#
# COMPACT_ATOMS: atom_id res chain seq x y z
N MET A 1 -17.79 8.48 4.99
CA MET A 1 -17.40 9.71 5.69
C MET A 1 -16.60 10.54 4.72
N SER A 2 -17.05 11.75 4.41
CA SER A 2 -16.31 12.70 3.60
C SER A 2 -15.19 13.34 4.42
N THR A 3 -14.17 13.88 3.73
CA THR A 3 -13.07 14.60 4.38
C THR A 3 -13.59 15.83 5.14
N GLU A 4 -14.58 16.55 4.60
CA GLU A 4 -15.14 17.76 5.23
C GLU A 4 -15.87 17.45 6.55
N GLU A 5 -16.63 16.34 6.61
CA GLU A 5 -17.29 15.88 7.84
C GLU A 5 -16.27 15.54 8.92
N LEU A 6 -15.17 14.88 8.56
CA LEU A 6 -14.10 14.52 9.49
C LEU A 6 -13.32 15.75 9.97
N GLN A 7 -13.09 16.73 9.10
CA GLN A 7 -12.50 18.00 9.50
C GLN A 7 -13.36 18.71 10.54
N THR A 8 -14.67 18.80 10.27
CA THR A 8 -15.64 19.42 11.18
C THR A 8 -15.70 18.68 12.52
N LEU A 9 -15.69 17.34 12.50
CA LEU A 9 -15.64 16.50 13.70
C LEU A 9 -14.39 16.79 14.53
N VAL A 10 -13.20 16.83 13.90
CA VAL A 10 -11.93 17.10 14.60
C VAL A 10 -11.94 18.50 15.21
N LEU A 11 -12.37 19.52 14.47
CA LEU A 11 -12.43 20.90 14.96
C LEU A 11 -13.41 21.04 16.14
N ASN A 12 -14.61 20.46 16.05
CA ASN A 12 -15.59 20.49 17.14
C ASN A 12 -15.11 19.71 18.37
N THR A 13 -14.41 18.59 18.17
CA THR A 13 -13.84 17.80 19.27
C THR A 13 -12.72 18.59 19.96
N LEU A 14 -11.87 19.27 19.20
CA LEU A 14 -10.84 20.16 19.74
C LEU A 14 -11.42 21.42 20.41
N ASP A 15 -12.59 21.86 19.99
CA ASP A 15 -13.26 22.98 20.64
C ASP A 15 -13.63 22.63 22.09
N GLN A 16 -14.20 21.44 22.26
CA GLN A 16 -14.62 20.90 23.55
C GLN A 16 -13.42 20.43 24.40
N GLN A 17 -12.35 19.95 23.77
CA GLN A 17 -11.17 19.40 24.43
C GLN A 17 -9.91 20.06 23.87
N THR A 18 -9.07 20.67 24.71
CA THR A 18 -7.86 21.39 24.27
C THR A 18 -6.94 20.56 23.35
N THR A 19 -6.91 19.24 23.55
CA THR A 19 -6.10 18.29 22.78
C THR A 19 -6.82 16.96 22.65
N ILE A 20 -6.79 16.36 21.46
CA ILE A 20 -7.14 14.94 21.25
C ILE A 20 -5.89 14.13 21.51
N GLN A 21 -5.88 13.36 22.59
CA GLN A 21 -4.72 12.56 22.98
C GLN A 21 -4.46 11.40 22.01
N ASP A 22 -5.52 10.76 21.53
CA ASP A 22 -5.44 9.64 20.59
C ASP A 22 -6.67 9.59 19.69
N SER A 23 -6.45 9.63 18.37
CA SER A 23 -7.51 9.55 17.37
C SER A 23 -8.19 8.18 17.30
N LYS A 24 -7.70 7.16 18.02
CA LYS A 24 -8.41 5.88 18.19
C LYS A 24 -9.78 6.06 18.83
N ASP A 25 -9.90 6.99 19.77
CA ASP A 25 -11.12 7.19 20.56
C ASP A 25 -12.14 8.07 19.80
N LEU A 26 -11.75 8.57 18.64
CA LEU A 26 -12.55 9.41 17.78
C LEU A 26 -13.56 8.55 17.02
N SER A 27 -14.84 8.85 17.22
CA SER A 27 -15.95 8.16 16.55
C SER A 27 -16.87 9.16 15.87
N PHE A 28 -17.43 8.76 14.74
CA PHE A 28 -18.41 9.52 13.99
C PHE A 28 -19.69 8.69 13.90
N ASN A 29 -20.81 9.25 14.39
CA ASN A 29 -22.11 8.56 14.44
C ASN A 29 -22.04 7.17 15.11
N GLY A 30 -21.22 7.02 16.16
CA GLY A 30 -21.06 5.77 16.89
C GLY A 30 -20.18 4.71 16.20
N SER A 31 -19.59 5.03 15.04
CA SER A 31 -18.63 4.16 14.34
C SER A 31 -17.20 4.68 14.49
N PRO A 32 -16.19 3.79 14.63
CA PRO A 32 -14.78 4.20 14.66
C PRO A 32 -14.38 4.91 13.37
N VAL A 33 -13.56 5.94 13.49
CA VAL A 33 -13.04 6.66 12.33
C VAL A 33 -11.90 5.88 11.68
N ASP A 34 -11.96 5.73 10.35
CA ASP A 34 -10.87 5.21 9.56
C ASP A 34 -9.67 6.17 9.63
N GLN A 35 -8.56 5.66 10.15
CA GLN A 35 -7.35 6.47 10.42
C GLN A 35 -6.67 6.94 9.13
N LEU A 36 -6.81 6.22 8.01
CA LEU A 36 -6.25 6.61 6.72
C LEU A 36 -7.01 7.80 6.13
N VAL A 37 -8.34 7.78 6.24
CA VAL A 37 -9.18 8.90 5.79
C VAL A 37 -8.99 10.11 6.71
N LEU A 38 -8.84 9.88 8.02
CA LEU A 38 -8.55 10.93 9.00
C LEU A 38 -7.22 11.62 8.72
N LEU A 39 -6.18 10.88 8.32
CA LEU A 39 -4.88 11.48 7.95
C LEU A 39 -5.03 12.53 6.83
N GLY A 40 -5.89 12.27 5.84
CA GLY A 40 -6.19 13.24 4.78
C GLY A 40 -6.85 14.51 5.33
N ALA A 41 -7.81 14.37 6.23
CA ALA A 41 -8.48 15.49 6.91
C ALA A 41 -7.48 16.30 7.76
N LEU A 42 -6.67 15.64 8.59
CA LEU A 42 -5.66 16.26 9.44
C LEU A 42 -4.59 16.99 8.62
N SER A 43 -4.10 16.39 7.54
CA SER A 43 -3.12 17.02 6.64
C SER A 43 -3.67 18.29 6.00
N SER A 44 -4.95 18.29 5.63
CA SER A 44 -5.63 19.47 5.07
C SER A 44 -5.87 20.57 6.11
N LEU A 45 -6.16 20.23 7.36
CA LEU A 45 -6.25 21.22 8.44
C LEU A 45 -4.88 21.78 8.84
N LYS A 46 -3.85 20.93 8.84
CA LYS A 46 -2.46 21.32 9.13
C LYS A 46 -1.90 22.26 8.06
N SER A 47 -2.22 22.04 6.78
CA SER A 47 -1.77 22.95 5.71
C SER A 47 -2.37 24.36 5.83
N LYS A 48 -3.47 24.51 6.55
CA LYS A 48 -4.11 25.78 6.91
C LYS A 48 -3.68 26.30 8.29
N ASN A 49 -2.70 25.66 8.94
CA ASN A 49 -2.24 25.94 10.31
C ASN A 49 -3.36 25.92 11.36
N MET A 50 -4.47 25.22 11.09
CA MET A 50 -5.62 25.15 12.01
C MET A 50 -5.39 24.14 13.13
N VAL A 51 -4.66 23.06 12.83
CA VAL A 51 -4.31 22.00 13.79
C VAL A 51 -2.86 21.57 13.58
N ASP A 52 -2.25 21.09 14.65
CA ASP A 52 -1.02 20.30 14.59
C ASP A 52 -1.33 18.87 15.02
N PHE A 53 -0.59 17.92 14.45
CA PHE A 53 -0.74 16.52 14.83
C PHE A 53 0.58 15.76 14.76
N ALA A 54 0.70 14.73 15.60
CA ALA A 54 1.83 13.82 15.65
C ALA A 54 1.35 12.36 15.56
N PRO A 55 2.06 11.49 14.82
CA PRO A 55 1.72 10.08 14.73
C PRO A 55 2.03 9.34 16.04
N ILE A 56 1.12 8.47 16.44
CA ILE A 56 1.26 7.50 17.51
C ILE A 56 1.24 6.12 16.86
N GLU A 57 2.39 5.45 16.87
CA GLU A 57 2.52 4.13 16.26
C GLU A 57 2.32 3.04 17.30
N ARG A 58 1.40 2.11 17.02
CA ARG A 58 1.16 0.93 17.84
C ARG A 58 1.24 -0.32 17.00
N ILE A 59 1.76 -1.37 17.62
CA ILE A 59 1.72 -2.70 17.05
C ILE A 59 0.43 -3.34 17.55
N VAL A 60 -0.42 -3.75 16.62
CA VAL A 60 -1.62 -4.54 16.90
C VAL A 60 -1.52 -5.88 16.20
N TRP A 61 -2.14 -6.88 16.79
CA TRP A 61 -2.19 -8.22 16.23
C TRP A 61 -3.56 -8.46 15.63
N SER A 62 -3.60 -8.81 14.36
CA SER A 62 -4.81 -9.19 13.64
C SER A 62 -4.86 -10.70 13.45
N LEU A 63 -6.04 -11.29 13.49
CA LEU A 63 -6.21 -12.72 13.23
C LEU A 63 -6.15 -13.01 11.73
N THR A 64 -5.46 -14.08 11.36
CA THR A 64 -5.55 -14.66 10.00
C THR A 64 -6.91 -15.32 9.80
N GLU A 65 -7.25 -15.70 8.58
CA GLU A 65 -8.51 -16.42 8.31
C GLU A 65 -8.65 -17.69 9.16
N GLU A 66 -7.57 -18.47 9.28
CA GLU A 66 -7.51 -19.63 10.17
C GLU A 66 -7.68 -19.21 11.64
N GLY A 67 -6.98 -18.17 12.09
CA GLY A 67 -7.12 -17.64 13.46
C GLY A 67 -8.55 -17.22 13.80
N GLN A 68 -9.27 -16.59 12.87
CA GLN A 68 -10.67 -16.21 13.04
C GLN A 68 -11.58 -17.44 13.15
N GLN A 69 -11.31 -18.49 12.36
CA GLN A 69 -12.06 -19.74 12.45
C GLN A 69 -11.86 -20.41 13.82
N LEU A 70 -10.62 -20.47 14.31
CA LEU A 70 -10.32 -21.06 15.62
C LEU A 70 -10.91 -20.24 16.77
N ALA A 71 -10.95 -18.92 16.66
CA ALA A 71 -11.61 -18.07 17.66
C ALA A 71 -13.11 -18.38 17.78
N LYS A 72 -13.78 -18.75 16.66
CA LYS A 72 -15.21 -19.08 16.61
C LYS A 72 -15.51 -20.54 16.97
N GLU A 73 -14.77 -21.47 16.38
CA GLU A 73 -15.07 -22.92 16.43
C GLU A 73 -14.27 -23.69 17.49
N GLY A 74 -13.32 -23.04 18.15
CA GLY A 74 -12.37 -23.68 19.05
C GLY A 74 -11.08 -24.13 18.34
N SER A 75 -10.02 -24.28 19.12
CA SER A 75 -8.72 -24.71 18.63
C SER A 75 -8.74 -26.16 18.15
N HIS A 76 -7.83 -26.49 17.23
CA HIS A 76 -7.69 -27.85 16.70
C HIS A 76 -7.46 -28.89 17.80
N GLU A 77 -6.67 -28.55 18.83
CA GLU A 77 -6.42 -29.42 19.97
C GLU A 77 -7.66 -29.64 20.86
N ALA A 78 -8.48 -28.61 21.08
CA ALA A 78 -9.72 -28.75 21.85
C ALA A 78 -10.78 -29.55 21.09
N ARG A 79 -10.92 -29.30 19.79
CA ARG A 79 -11.83 -30.05 18.91
C ARG A 79 -11.48 -31.54 18.84
N VAL A 80 -10.18 -31.86 18.81
CA VAL A 80 -9.70 -33.26 18.86
C VAL A 80 -10.03 -33.89 20.21
N PHE A 81 -9.85 -33.18 21.33
CA PHE A 81 -10.21 -33.69 22.66
C PHE A 81 -11.72 -33.93 22.80
N GLU A 82 -12.55 -32.99 22.36
CA GLU A 82 -14.01 -33.10 22.41
C GLU A 82 -14.55 -34.25 21.56
N ALA A 83 -13.92 -34.51 20.41
CA ALA A 83 -14.32 -35.59 19.51
C ALA A 83 -14.05 -37.00 20.08
N ILE A 84 -13.11 -37.14 21.03
CA ILE A 84 -12.84 -38.42 21.69
C ILE A 84 -13.90 -38.62 22.78
N PRO A 85 -14.63 -39.74 22.83
CA PRO A 85 -15.63 -39.96 23.87
C PRO A 85 -15.00 -40.10 25.27
N PRO A 86 -15.70 -39.70 26.35
CA PRO A 86 -15.27 -39.99 27.71
C PRO A 86 -15.32 -41.50 27.96
N GLY A 87 -14.25 -42.09 28.51
CA GLY A 87 -14.14 -43.52 28.80
C GLY A 87 -12.87 -44.17 28.25
N GLU A 88 -12.77 -45.50 28.43
CA GLU A 88 -11.57 -46.26 28.06
C GLU A 88 -11.50 -46.73 26.59
N GLU A 89 -12.62 -46.64 25.85
CA GLU A 89 -12.72 -47.13 24.46
C GLU A 89 -11.94 -46.24 23.47
N GLY A 90 -11.91 -44.94 23.71
CA GLY A 90 -11.18 -43.96 22.88
C GLY A 90 -11.69 -43.85 21.44
N LEU A 91 -10.97 -43.11 20.59
CA LEU A 91 -11.29 -42.96 19.17
C LEU A 91 -10.08 -43.35 18.29
N PRO A 92 -10.28 -44.12 17.20
CA PRO A 92 -9.21 -44.44 16.26
C PRO A 92 -8.62 -43.19 15.59
N ILE A 93 -7.30 -43.17 15.35
CA ILE A 93 -6.61 -42.05 14.69
C ILE A 93 -7.17 -41.80 13.27
N ALA A 94 -7.55 -42.86 12.55
CA ALA A 94 -8.13 -42.77 11.22
C ALA A 94 -9.47 -42.02 11.19
N GLU A 95 -10.31 -42.19 12.23
CA GLU A 95 -11.59 -41.48 12.33
C GLU A 95 -11.42 -40.00 12.63
N LEU A 96 -10.44 -39.63 13.46
CA LEU A 96 -10.09 -38.22 13.69
C LEU A 96 -9.60 -37.56 12.41
N GLN A 97 -8.80 -38.27 11.62
CA GLN A 97 -8.28 -37.77 10.36
C GLN A 97 -9.39 -37.64 9.28
N ALA A 98 -10.38 -38.54 9.28
CA ALA A 98 -11.56 -38.42 8.44
C ALA A 98 -12.45 -37.22 8.82
N LYS A 99 -12.60 -36.93 10.13
CA LYS A 99 -13.45 -35.82 10.62
C LYS A 99 -12.83 -34.44 10.47
N PHE A 100 -11.53 -34.28 10.73
CA PHE A 100 -10.87 -32.96 10.78
C PHE A 100 -9.78 -32.77 9.72
N GLY A 101 -9.57 -33.75 8.84
CA GLY A 101 -8.63 -33.65 7.73
C GLY A 101 -7.20 -33.31 8.19
N PRO A 102 -6.49 -32.38 7.50
CA PRO A 102 -5.13 -31.98 7.86
C PRO A 102 -4.99 -31.39 9.29
N ALA A 103 -6.04 -30.73 9.78
CA ALA A 103 -6.06 -30.13 11.12
C ALA A 103 -6.02 -31.16 12.25
N ALA A 104 -6.48 -32.40 12.00
CA ALA A 104 -6.47 -33.50 12.97
C ALA A 104 -5.04 -33.77 13.50
N LYS A 105 -4.06 -33.80 12.60
CA LYS A 105 -2.66 -34.12 12.94
C LYS A 105 -2.03 -33.01 13.80
N ALA A 106 -2.31 -31.75 13.46
CA ALA A 106 -1.85 -30.59 14.23
C ALA A 106 -2.49 -30.55 15.62
N GLY A 107 -3.81 -30.77 15.71
CA GLY A 107 -4.56 -30.83 16.96
C GLY A 107 -4.11 -31.97 17.87
N GLN A 108 -3.91 -33.18 17.32
CA GLN A 108 -3.38 -34.34 18.06
C GLN A 108 -2.02 -34.05 18.67
N GLY A 109 -1.06 -33.55 17.88
CA GLY A 109 0.30 -33.28 18.35
C GLY A 109 0.33 -32.31 19.53
N LYS A 110 -0.55 -31.30 19.52
CA LYS A 110 -0.65 -30.31 20.59
C LYS A 110 -1.45 -30.81 21.79
N ALA A 111 -2.51 -31.57 21.59
CA ALA A 111 -3.22 -32.25 22.66
C ALA A 111 -2.32 -33.24 23.43
N PHE A 112 -1.42 -33.96 22.75
CA PHE A 112 -0.37 -34.77 23.38
C PHE A 112 0.61 -33.93 24.18
N LYS A 113 1.11 -32.83 23.61
CA LYS A 113 2.05 -31.92 24.28
C LYS A 113 1.44 -31.32 25.56
N ASN A 114 0.13 -31.03 25.53
CA ASN A 114 -0.62 -30.51 26.68
C ASN A 114 -1.09 -31.61 27.65
N LYS A 115 -0.77 -32.89 27.38
CA LYS A 115 -1.19 -34.06 28.16
C LYS A 115 -2.72 -34.22 28.28
N TRP A 116 -3.48 -33.77 27.28
CA TRP A 116 -4.94 -33.89 27.26
C TRP A 116 -5.41 -35.26 26.80
N ILE A 117 -4.61 -35.93 25.98
CA ILE A 117 -4.89 -37.23 25.39
C ILE A 117 -3.71 -38.18 25.55
N THR A 118 -3.97 -39.48 25.62
CA THR A 118 -2.95 -40.54 25.63
C THR A 118 -3.32 -41.65 24.64
N LYS A 119 -2.32 -42.44 24.23
CA LYS A 119 -2.49 -43.51 23.23
C LYS A 119 -2.69 -44.86 23.94
N LYS A 120 -3.78 -45.56 23.61
CA LYS A 120 -4.06 -46.92 24.06
C LYS A 120 -4.27 -47.82 22.83
N GLY A 121 -3.22 -48.53 22.43
CA GLY A 121 -3.22 -49.32 21.20
C GLY A 121 -3.37 -48.45 19.95
N ASN A 122 -4.43 -48.66 19.17
CA ASN A 122 -4.74 -47.88 17.97
C ASN A 122 -5.64 -46.65 18.23
N ASN A 123 -6.11 -46.49 19.48
CA ASN A 123 -7.08 -45.47 19.86
C ASN A 123 -6.42 -44.37 20.71
N LEU A 124 -6.96 -43.17 20.60
CA LEU A 124 -6.67 -42.04 21.48
C LEU A 124 -7.74 -41.95 22.56
N VAL A 125 -7.34 -41.90 23.82
CA VAL A 125 -8.23 -41.74 24.97
C VAL A 125 -7.95 -40.40 25.66
N ARG A 126 -8.95 -39.82 26.32
CA ARG A 126 -8.78 -38.63 27.13
C ARG A 126 -7.93 -38.96 28.37
N ALA A 127 -6.94 -38.13 28.65
CA ALA A 127 -6.12 -38.23 29.86
C ALA A 127 -6.64 -37.34 31.00
N VAL A 128 -7.53 -36.41 30.68
CA VAL A 128 -8.19 -35.47 31.61
C VAL A 128 -9.69 -35.42 31.32
N ASP A 129 -10.50 -35.11 32.33
CA ASP A 129 -11.97 -35.07 32.17
C ASP A 129 -12.45 -33.81 31.44
N SER A 130 -11.77 -32.69 31.65
CA SER A 130 -12.09 -31.39 31.04
C SER A 130 -10.82 -30.62 30.69
N ILE A 131 -10.95 -29.72 29.71
CA ILE A 131 -9.87 -28.83 29.26
C ILE A 131 -10.38 -27.39 29.25
N VAL A 132 -9.44 -26.45 29.29
CA VAL A 132 -9.69 -25.05 28.97
C VAL A 132 -9.00 -24.76 27.65
N ASP A 133 -9.78 -24.37 26.64
CA ASP A 133 -9.22 -23.94 25.37
C ASP A 133 -8.57 -22.56 25.48
N GLN A 134 -7.34 -22.58 26.00
CA GLN A 134 -6.55 -21.38 26.18
C GLN A 134 -6.21 -20.72 24.84
N THR A 135 -5.95 -21.51 23.79
CA THR A 135 -5.69 -21.01 22.43
C THR A 135 -6.89 -20.20 21.92
N GLN A 136 -8.12 -20.71 22.06
CA GLN A 136 -9.31 -19.98 21.63
C GLN A 136 -9.50 -18.69 22.43
N LYS A 137 -9.33 -18.74 23.77
CA LYS A 137 -9.44 -17.55 24.62
C LYS A 137 -8.42 -16.48 24.25
N GLU A 138 -7.17 -16.86 24.00
CA GLU A 138 -6.12 -15.95 23.57
C GLU A 138 -6.44 -15.32 22.21
N LEU A 139 -6.98 -16.10 21.25
CA LEU A 139 -7.40 -15.57 19.96
C LEU A 139 -8.60 -14.61 20.09
N GLN A 140 -9.56 -14.90 20.97
CA GLN A 140 -10.70 -14.01 21.25
C GLN A 140 -10.27 -12.72 21.98
N GLU A 141 -9.28 -12.80 22.87
CA GLU A 141 -8.66 -11.63 23.50
C GLU A 141 -7.95 -10.75 22.47
N ILE A 142 -7.18 -11.35 21.56
CA ILE A 142 -6.56 -10.62 20.45
C ILE A 142 -7.62 -10.01 19.53
N GLN A 143 -8.72 -10.71 19.26
CA GLN A 143 -9.82 -10.19 18.43
C GLN A 143 -10.46 -8.92 19.01
N SER A 144 -10.58 -8.84 20.32
CA SER A 144 -11.26 -7.74 21.02
C SER A 144 -10.32 -6.59 21.39
N THR A 145 -9.09 -6.90 21.81
CA THR A 145 -8.15 -5.89 22.33
C THR A 145 -7.06 -5.51 21.33
N GLY A 146 -6.80 -6.36 20.33
CA GLY A 146 -5.69 -6.21 19.38
C GLY A 146 -4.31 -6.49 19.99
N THR A 147 -4.23 -7.01 21.22
CA THR A 147 -2.99 -7.34 21.92
C THR A 147 -3.16 -8.60 22.78
N LEU A 148 -2.06 -9.13 23.30
CA LEU A 148 -2.06 -10.20 24.29
C LEU A 148 -0.95 -9.92 25.29
N GLY A 149 -1.26 -9.96 26.60
CA GLY A 149 -0.27 -9.69 27.65
C GLY A 149 0.81 -10.78 27.82
N ASN A 150 0.64 -11.94 27.19
CA ASN A 150 1.54 -13.09 27.30
C ASN A 150 2.43 -13.24 26.06
N ASP A 151 3.66 -12.72 26.13
CA ASP A 151 4.63 -12.75 25.04
C ASP A 151 4.95 -14.17 24.54
N LYS A 152 4.95 -15.18 25.43
CA LYS A 152 5.22 -16.57 25.05
C LYS A 152 4.10 -17.16 24.20
N ALA A 153 2.86 -16.91 24.60
CA ALA A 153 1.67 -17.33 23.85
C ALA A 153 1.63 -16.63 22.49
N LEU A 154 1.92 -15.34 22.46
CA LEU A 154 1.95 -14.55 21.24
C LEU A 154 3.01 -15.04 20.22
N ALA A 155 4.21 -15.39 20.70
CA ALA A 155 5.24 -15.99 19.86
C ALA A 155 4.81 -17.35 19.27
N GLU A 156 4.07 -18.16 20.04
CA GLU A 156 3.54 -19.44 19.58
C GLU A 156 2.43 -19.27 18.54
N LEU A 157 1.47 -18.37 18.78
CA LEU A 157 0.39 -18.06 17.84
C LEU A 157 0.93 -17.53 16.50
N LYS A 158 1.96 -16.69 16.56
CA LYS A 158 2.68 -16.20 15.36
C LYS A 158 3.36 -17.33 14.60
N LYS A 159 4.06 -18.25 15.31
CA LYS A 159 4.71 -19.42 14.68
C LYS A 159 3.68 -20.34 14.01
N ARG A 160 2.46 -20.39 14.53
CA ARG A 160 1.33 -21.15 13.98
C ARG A 160 0.59 -20.40 12.85
N THR A 161 1.04 -19.23 12.44
CA THR A 161 0.39 -18.40 11.40
C THR A 161 -1.10 -18.10 11.69
N LEU A 162 -1.46 -17.99 12.98
CA LEU A 162 -2.83 -17.66 13.40
C LEU A 162 -3.06 -16.17 13.59
N ILE A 163 -1.97 -15.40 13.72
CA ILE A 163 -1.99 -13.96 13.89
C ILE A 163 -0.91 -13.31 13.03
N ASP A 164 -1.22 -12.11 12.55
CA ASP A 164 -0.33 -11.25 11.80
C ASP A 164 -0.08 -9.94 12.55
N LYS A 165 1.15 -9.44 12.40
CA LYS A 165 1.56 -8.18 13.00
C LYS A 165 1.15 -7.04 12.08
N GLN A 166 0.26 -6.18 12.54
CA GLN A 166 -0.13 -4.95 11.84
C GLN A 166 0.37 -3.72 12.58
N LYS A 167 0.78 -2.72 11.81
CA LYS A 167 1.14 -1.41 12.34
C LYS A 167 -0.08 -0.52 12.26
N LEU A 168 -0.63 -0.16 13.41
CA LEU A 168 -1.71 0.80 13.53
C LEU A 168 -1.10 2.18 13.85
N THR A 169 -1.33 3.14 12.97
CA THR A 169 -0.93 4.53 13.19
C THR A 169 -2.18 5.33 13.56
N THR A 170 -2.21 5.86 14.77
CA THR A 170 -3.18 6.86 15.23
C THR A 170 -2.48 8.20 15.41
N TYR A 171 -3.20 9.24 15.82
CA TYR A 171 -2.68 10.60 15.85
C TYR A 171 -3.10 11.31 17.14
N SER A 172 -2.16 12.01 17.78
CA SER A 172 -2.51 13.09 18.71
C SER A 172 -2.71 14.37 17.92
N VAL A 173 -3.71 15.15 18.29
CA VAL A 173 -4.09 16.38 17.57
C VAL A 173 -4.23 17.52 18.58
N SER A 174 -3.61 18.66 18.30
CA SER A 174 -3.70 19.89 19.10
C SER A 174 -4.15 21.06 18.25
N LYS A 175 -4.63 22.12 18.90
CA LYS A 175 -4.97 23.38 18.22
C LYS A 175 -3.71 24.00 17.62
N GLY A 176 -3.81 24.41 16.35
CA GLY A 176 -2.79 25.21 15.67
C GLY A 176 -2.98 26.71 15.96
N PRO A 177 -2.07 27.56 15.48
CA PRO A 177 -2.14 29.01 15.69
C PRO A 177 -3.37 29.67 15.03
N GLU A 178 -3.85 29.13 13.90
CA GLU A 178 -5.00 29.63 13.14
C GLU A 178 -6.26 28.78 13.40
N PHE A 179 -6.41 28.23 14.62
CA PHE A 179 -7.56 27.39 14.97
C PHE A 179 -8.89 28.16 14.83
N SER A 180 -9.81 27.58 14.07
CA SER A 180 -11.17 28.10 13.84
C SER A 180 -12.13 26.93 13.62
N LEU A 181 -13.38 27.07 14.02
CA LEU A 181 -14.44 26.06 13.75
C LEU A 181 -14.90 26.09 12.30
N GLU A 182 -14.79 27.26 11.67
CA GLU A 182 -15.11 27.44 10.26
C GLU A 182 -13.83 27.41 9.42
N ILE A 183 -13.85 26.53 8.42
CA ILE A 183 -12.79 26.43 7.44
C ILE A 183 -13.06 27.45 6.34
N LYS A 184 -12.45 28.63 6.44
CA LYS A 184 -12.49 29.62 5.37
C LYS A 184 -11.86 29.02 4.11
N LYS A 185 -12.61 29.02 3.01
CA LYS A 185 -12.08 28.64 1.70
C LYS A 185 -11.25 29.82 1.20
N GLU A 186 -9.94 29.65 1.19
CA GLU A 186 -9.04 30.62 0.55
C GLU A 186 -9.29 30.60 -0.97
N ALA A 187 -9.33 31.79 -1.58
CA ALA A 187 -9.41 31.91 -3.02
C ALA A 187 -8.09 31.42 -3.65
N THR A 188 -8.18 30.62 -4.72
CA THR A 188 -6.98 30.14 -5.43
C THR A 188 -6.46 31.21 -6.39
N ASP A 189 -7.38 31.80 -7.17
CA ASP A 189 -7.09 32.75 -8.21
C ASP A 189 -8.00 33.97 -8.09
N ILE A 190 -7.53 35.10 -8.59
CA ILE A 190 -8.34 36.31 -8.70
C ILE A 190 -9.31 36.13 -9.87
N THR A 191 -10.61 36.21 -9.61
CA THR A 191 -11.63 36.14 -10.65
C THR A 191 -12.06 37.53 -11.14
N VAL A 192 -12.71 37.58 -12.30
CA VAL A 192 -13.22 38.84 -12.87
C VAL A 192 -14.29 39.46 -11.96
N GLU A 193 -15.14 38.64 -11.34
CA GLU A 193 -16.20 39.06 -10.43
C GLU A 193 -15.63 39.65 -9.15
N MET A 194 -14.56 39.06 -8.61
CA MET A 194 -13.84 39.61 -7.46
C MET A 194 -13.26 40.99 -7.78
N LEU A 195 -12.67 41.17 -8.96
CA LEU A 195 -12.14 42.45 -9.42
C LEU A 195 -13.24 43.52 -9.54
N GLN A 196 -14.40 43.16 -10.08
CA GLN A 196 -15.53 44.08 -10.25
C GLN A 196 -16.19 44.47 -8.92
N SER A 197 -16.35 43.52 -8.00
CA SER A 197 -16.98 43.75 -6.68
C SER A 197 -16.04 44.39 -5.65
N GLY A 198 -14.72 44.29 -5.87
CA GLY A 198 -13.71 44.73 -4.90
C GLY A 198 -13.46 43.72 -3.76
N GLU A 199 -14.08 42.54 -3.80
CA GLU A 199 -13.96 41.48 -2.80
C GLU A 199 -12.51 41.00 -2.63
N TRP A 200 -11.70 41.07 -3.70
CA TRP A 200 -10.28 40.71 -3.69
C TRP A 200 -9.45 41.45 -2.64
N LYS A 201 -9.90 42.63 -2.18
CA LYS A 201 -9.18 43.41 -1.16
C LYS A 201 -9.23 42.78 0.23
N ASN A 202 -10.32 42.07 0.52
CA ASN A 202 -10.58 41.45 1.82
C ASN A 202 -10.48 39.91 1.79
N ALA A 203 -10.41 39.32 0.59
CA ALA A 203 -10.26 37.88 0.41
C ALA A 203 -8.86 37.41 0.83
N THR A 204 -8.80 36.25 1.48
CA THR A 204 -7.54 35.55 1.77
C THR A 204 -7.24 34.60 0.62
N PHE A 205 -6.06 34.76 0.01
CA PHE A 205 -5.62 33.92 -1.10
C PHE A 205 -4.62 32.87 -0.63
N LYS A 206 -4.72 31.69 -1.21
CA LYS A 206 -3.74 30.63 -1.01
C LYS A 206 -2.38 31.10 -1.55
N LYS A 207 -1.31 30.90 -0.77
CA LYS A 207 0.05 31.25 -1.21
C LYS A 207 0.46 30.42 -2.43
N TYR A 208 1.02 31.09 -3.44
CA TYR A 208 1.58 30.43 -4.61
C TYR A 208 2.87 29.68 -4.24
N ASN A 209 2.99 28.43 -4.69
CA ASN A 209 4.18 27.62 -4.46
C ASN A 209 5.25 27.94 -5.51
N PHE A 210 6.22 28.79 -5.17
CA PHE A 210 7.32 29.16 -6.06
C PHE A 210 8.38 28.06 -6.24
N ASP A 211 8.34 27.00 -5.43
CA ASP A 211 9.26 25.86 -5.55
C ASP A 211 8.78 24.81 -6.57
N ALA A 212 7.54 24.94 -7.06
CA ALA A 212 6.99 24.05 -8.07
C ALA A 212 7.37 24.49 -9.49
N ALA A 213 7.66 23.51 -10.36
CA ALA A 213 7.80 23.77 -11.78
C ALA A 213 6.46 24.28 -12.35
N GLY A 214 6.52 25.38 -13.09
CA GLY A 214 5.36 25.90 -13.82
C GLY A 214 4.92 24.98 -14.95
N VAL A 215 3.77 25.27 -15.54
CA VAL A 215 3.28 24.53 -16.71
C VAL A 215 4.02 25.04 -17.94
N PRO A 216 4.81 24.21 -18.65
CA PRO A 216 5.45 24.64 -19.88
C PRO A 216 4.37 24.94 -20.94
N PRO A 217 4.49 26.06 -21.67
CA PRO A 217 3.53 26.39 -22.71
C PRO A 217 3.57 25.34 -23.83
N ALA A 218 2.41 25.05 -24.41
CA ALA A 218 2.35 24.20 -25.60
C ALA A 218 3.04 24.91 -26.78
N GLY A 219 3.95 24.19 -27.45
CA GLY A 219 4.72 24.71 -28.58
C GLY A 219 5.10 23.62 -29.58
N GLY A 220 5.49 24.04 -30.79
CA GLY A 220 6.03 23.13 -31.80
C GLY A 220 7.47 22.69 -31.46
N HIS A 221 7.84 21.48 -31.88
CA HIS A 221 9.16 20.91 -31.63
C HIS A 221 9.83 20.49 -32.93
N LEU A 222 11.11 20.82 -33.09
CA LEU A 222 11.94 20.30 -34.18
C LEU A 222 12.59 18.97 -33.75
N HIS A 223 12.62 18.00 -34.65
CA HIS A 223 13.25 16.70 -34.40
C HIS A 223 14.74 16.89 -34.09
N PRO A 224 15.28 16.30 -32.99
CA PRO A 224 16.67 16.51 -32.58
C PRO A 224 17.72 16.23 -33.68
N LEU A 225 17.57 15.11 -34.42
CA LEU A 225 18.46 14.81 -35.56
C LEU A 225 18.44 15.90 -36.63
N MET A 226 17.30 16.55 -36.86
CA MET A 226 17.19 17.62 -37.86
C MET A 226 17.85 18.90 -37.38
N LYS A 227 17.83 19.18 -36.07
CA LYS A 227 18.60 20.29 -35.46
C LYS A 227 20.10 20.10 -35.68
N VAL A 228 20.59 18.89 -35.38
CA VAL A 228 22.01 18.55 -35.57
C VAL A 228 22.38 18.56 -37.05
N ARG A 229 21.53 18.01 -37.94
CA ARG A 229 21.74 18.08 -39.39
C ARG A 229 21.86 19.53 -39.88
N GLN A 230 21.05 20.44 -39.34
CA GLN A 230 21.11 21.85 -39.70
C GLN A 230 22.44 22.48 -39.26
N GLU A 231 22.89 22.20 -38.04
CA GLU A 231 24.19 22.65 -37.53
C GLU A 231 25.36 22.14 -38.40
N PHE A 232 25.36 20.86 -38.79
CA PHE A 232 26.37 20.34 -39.73
C PHE A 232 26.35 21.04 -41.09
N ARG A 233 25.16 21.33 -41.64
CA ARG A 233 25.04 22.05 -42.92
C ARG A 233 25.62 23.46 -42.82
N GLU A 234 25.36 24.15 -41.71
CA GLU A 234 25.89 25.49 -41.44
C GLU A 234 27.43 25.49 -41.39
N ILE A 235 28.04 24.54 -40.68
CA ILE A 235 29.51 24.39 -40.63
C ILE A 235 30.10 24.24 -42.03
N PHE A 236 29.53 23.38 -42.88
CA PHE A 236 30.03 23.19 -44.25
C PHE A 236 29.90 24.46 -45.10
N PHE A 237 28.80 25.20 -44.96
CA PHE A 237 28.61 26.47 -45.66
C PHE A 237 29.59 27.55 -45.19
N GLU A 238 29.89 27.62 -43.89
CA GLU A 238 30.90 28.53 -43.35
C GLU A 238 32.31 28.22 -43.87
N MET A 239 32.60 26.95 -44.12
CA MET A 239 33.85 26.51 -44.74
C MET A 239 33.90 26.73 -46.27
N GLY A 240 32.82 27.25 -46.87
CA GLY A 240 32.72 27.51 -48.31
C GLY A 240 32.39 26.30 -49.17
N PHE A 241 31.93 25.19 -48.58
CA PHE A 241 31.46 24.02 -49.34
C PHE A 241 30.07 24.27 -49.93
N GLN A 242 29.79 23.62 -51.05
CA GLN A 242 28.46 23.62 -51.67
C GLN A 242 27.77 22.27 -51.44
N GLU A 243 26.49 22.30 -51.07
CA GLU A 243 25.70 21.09 -50.85
C GLU A 243 25.45 20.36 -52.18
N MET A 244 25.79 19.07 -52.24
CA MET A 244 25.55 18.21 -53.40
C MET A 244 24.15 17.59 -53.32
N PRO A 245 23.41 17.48 -54.43
CA PRO A 245 22.10 16.83 -54.45
C PRO A 245 22.24 15.33 -54.19
N THR A 246 21.48 14.81 -53.22
CA THR A 246 21.46 13.40 -52.81
C THR A 246 20.05 12.81 -52.88
N ASN A 247 19.20 13.35 -53.77
CA ASN A 247 17.81 12.93 -53.99
C ASN A 247 17.69 11.58 -54.72
N CYS A 248 18.53 10.61 -54.35
CA CYS A 248 18.60 9.27 -54.91
C CYS A 248 18.81 8.30 -53.74
N PHE A 249 17.79 7.49 -53.40
CA PHE A 249 17.93 6.45 -52.37
C PHE A 249 18.38 5.10 -52.95
N ALA A 250 18.12 4.86 -54.24
CA ALA A 250 18.50 3.65 -54.94
C ALA A 250 19.60 3.96 -55.95
N GLU A 251 20.82 3.51 -55.67
CA GLU A 251 21.98 3.79 -56.50
C GLU A 251 22.41 2.55 -57.28
N SER A 252 22.95 2.75 -58.49
CA SER A 252 23.50 1.64 -59.27
C SER A 252 24.76 1.07 -58.61
N SER A 253 24.96 -0.26 -58.68
CA SER A 253 26.18 -0.90 -58.15
C SER A 253 27.47 -0.32 -58.75
N PHE A 254 27.38 0.21 -59.97
CA PHE A 254 28.49 0.91 -60.62
C PHE A 254 28.88 2.17 -59.84
N TRP A 255 27.93 3.08 -59.55
CA TRP A 255 28.22 4.32 -58.83
C TRP A 255 28.53 4.12 -57.36
N ASN A 256 27.86 3.16 -56.70
CA ASN A 256 28.05 2.90 -55.27
C ASN A 256 29.35 2.15 -54.94
N PHE A 257 29.91 1.38 -55.89
CA PHE A 257 31.10 0.54 -55.64
C PHE A 257 32.19 0.70 -56.70
N ASP A 258 31.89 0.40 -57.97
CA ASP A 258 32.93 0.29 -59.01
C ASP A 258 33.60 1.64 -59.30
N ALA A 259 32.83 2.73 -59.32
CA ALA A 259 33.30 4.10 -59.53
C ALA A 259 34.22 4.60 -58.40
N LEU A 260 34.08 4.03 -57.19
CA LEU A 260 34.92 4.32 -56.03
C LEU A 260 36.14 3.37 -55.94
N PHE A 261 36.39 2.60 -57.01
CA PHE A 261 37.49 1.63 -57.13
C PHE A 261 37.42 0.48 -56.09
N GLN A 262 36.20 0.16 -55.61
CA GLN A 262 35.98 -0.97 -54.71
C GLN A 262 35.89 -2.29 -55.50
N PRO A 263 36.64 -3.34 -55.14
CA PRO A 263 36.63 -4.61 -55.88
C PRO A 263 35.25 -5.27 -55.96
N GLN A 264 34.97 -5.98 -57.06
CA GLN A 264 33.69 -6.67 -57.26
C GLN A 264 33.43 -7.82 -56.28
N GLN A 265 34.49 -8.45 -55.80
CA GLN A 265 34.43 -9.54 -54.81
C GLN A 265 34.47 -9.01 -53.37
N HIS A 266 34.34 -7.69 -53.16
CA HIS A 266 34.42 -7.12 -51.83
C HIS A 266 33.21 -7.54 -50.97
N PRO A 267 33.41 -8.01 -49.72
CA PRO A 267 32.34 -8.56 -48.89
C PRO A 267 31.17 -7.59 -48.65
N ALA A 268 31.44 -6.28 -48.53
CA ALA A 268 30.39 -5.27 -48.40
C ALA A 268 29.37 -5.22 -49.56
N ARG A 269 29.61 -5.90 -50.69
CA ARG A 269 28.66 -6.05 -51.81
C ARG A 269 27.77 -7.27 -51.67
N ASP A 270 27.92 -8.07 -50.62
CA ASP A 270 27.08 -9.24 -50.38
C ASP A 270 25.69 -8.81 -49.88
N ALA A 271 24.69 -9.67 -50.08
CA ALA A 271 23.29 -9.40 -49.75
C ALA A 271 23.04 -9.23 -48.25
N HIS A 272 23.98 -9.68 -47.41
CA HIS A 272 23.95 -9.47 -45.97
C HIS A 272 24.31 -8.04 -45.55
N ASP A 273 25.14 -7.35 -46.33
CA ASP A 273 25.67 -6.02 -46.01
C ASP A 273 24.98 -4.90 -46.81
N THR A 274 24.52 -5.19 -48.03
CA THR A 274 23.87 -4.21 -48.92
C THR A 274 22.48 -4.67 -49.35
N PHE A 275 21.49 -3.78 -49.27
CA PHE A 275 20.15 -4.02 -49.77
C PHE A 275 20.10 -3.89 -51.30
N PHE A 276 19.89 -5.01 -51.99
CA PHE A 276 19.68 -5.03 -53.44
C PHE A 276 18.20 -4.98 -53.80
N LEU A 277 17.88 -4.29 -54.90
CA LEU A 277 16.54 -4.27 -55.48
C LEU A 277 16.29 -5.56 -56.27
N LYS A 278 15.02 -5.99 -56.32
CA LYS A 278 14.56 -7.16 -57.07
C LYS A 278 14.18 -6.82 -58.51
#